data_AF-A0A2D7L173-F1
#
_entry.id   AF-A0A2D7L173-F1
#
_cell.length_a   1.000
_cell.length_b   1.000
_cell.length_c   1.000
_cell.angle_alpha   90.00
_cell.angle_beta   90.00
_cell.angle_gamma   90.00
#
_symmetry.space_group_name_H-M   'P 1'
#
loop_
_entity.id
_entity.type
_entity.pdbx_description
1 polymer ?
#
loop_
_entity_poly.entity_id
_entity_poly.type
_entity_poly.pdbx_seq_one_letter_code
_entity_poly.pdbx_strand_id
1 'polypeptide(L)' 'NIIVIAGEAGGGSDLVINSIIVDGGVLTLNWAAQDGVKLQSASSVNGPWTDVDGTAGKESHSGAADQAAAFYRLSN' A
#
# COMPACT_ATOMS: atom_id res chain seq x y z
N ASN A 1 -8.74 -13.18 -2.01
CA ASN A 1 -7.53 -13.27 -1.16
C ASN A 1 -6.60 -12.13 -1.53
N ILE A 2 -6.49 -11.12 -0.67
CA ILE A 2 -5.53 -10.02 -0.84
C ILE A 2 -4.25 -10.45 -0.13
N ILE A 3 -3.13 -10.48 -0.84
CA ILE A 3 -1.81 -10.76 -0.26
C ILE A 3 -1.04 -9.44 -0.28
N VAL A 4 -0.72 -8.92 0.90
CA VAL A 4 0.10 -7.71 1.06
C VAL A 4 1.54 -8.14 1.33
N ILE A 5 2.48 -7.55 0.59
CA ILE A 5 3.91 -7.80 0.76
C ILE A 5 4.49 -6.57 1.45
N ALA A 6 4.82 -6.70 2.73
CA ALA A 6 5.59 -5.68 3.42
C ALA A 6 7.01 -5.62 2.80
N GLY A 7 7.52 -4.43 2.54
CA GLY A 7 8.91 -4.26 2.12
C GLY A 7 9.85 -4.74 3.23
N GLU A 8 10.94 -5.42 2.85
CA GLU A 8 12.01 -5.80 3.79
C GLU A 8 12.84 -4.57 4.15
N ALA A 9 13.02 -4.33 5.45
CA ALA A 9 13.79 -3.23 6.01
C ALA A 9 15.28 -3.34 5.65
N GLY A 10 15.68 -2.68 4.57
CA GLY A 10 17.06 -2.64 4.09
C GLY A 10 17.54 -1.23 3.80
N GLY A 11 18.00 -0.52 4.82
CA GLY A 11 18.93 0.62 4.69
C GLY A 11 18.39 1.86 3.96
N GLY A 12 17.44 2.54 4.57
CA GLY A 12 16.79 3.77 4.13
C GLY A 12 15.51 3.91 4.94
N SER A 13 14.93 5.11 5.07
CA SER A 13 13.63 5.32 5.74
C SER A 13 12.66 4.17 5.45
N ASP A 14 12.36 3.37 6.47
CA ASP A 14 11.81 2.03 6.27
C ASP A 14 10.38 2.13 5.72
N LEU A 15 10.16 1.62 4.52
CA LEU A 15 8.86 1.71 3.83
C LEU A 15 7.96 0.57 4.30
N VAL A 16 7.31 0.80 5.44
CA VAL A 16 6.50 -0.22 6.12
C VAL A 16 5.02 0.15 6.12
N ILE A 17 4.19 -0.78 5.63
CA ILE A 17 2.75 -0.77 5.90
C ILE A 17 2.58 -1.29 7.33
N ASN A 18 2.17 -0.41 8.25
CA ASN A 18 2.10 -0.70 9.68
C ASN A 18 0.77 -1.34 10.10
N SER A 19 -0.29 -1.18 9.31
CA SER A 19 -1.61 -1.71 9.62
C SER A 19 -2.44 -1.95 8.38
N ILE A 20 -3.19 -3.06 8.41
CA ILE A 20 -4.13 -3.49 7.37
C ILE A 20 -5.43 -3.84 8.09
N ILE A 21 -6.50 -3.11 7.80
CA ILE A 21 -7.80 -3.26 8.45
C ILE A 21 -8.84 -3.54 7.38
N VAL A 22 -9.71 -4.53 7.61
CA VAL A 22 -10.92 -4.73 6.81
C VAL A 22 -12.13 -4.65 7.72
N ASP A 23 -12.94 -3.62 7.53
CA ASP A 23 -14.16 -3.38 8.31
C ASP A 23 -15.29 -2.91 7.38
N GLY A 24 -16.48 -3.49 7.55
CA GLY A 24 -17.66 -3.09 6.76
C GLY A 24 -17.50 -3.19 5.22
N GLY A 25 -16.59 -4.02 4.71
CA GLY A 25 -16.30 -4.11 3.27
C GLY A 25 -15.32 -3.05 2.76
N VAL A 26 -14.63 -2.34 3.65
CA VAL A 26 -13.57 -1.37 3.31
C VAL A 26 -12.23 -1.91 3.78
N LEU A 27 -11.26 -1.96 2.87
CA LEU A 27 -9.85 -2.18 3.17
C LEU A 27 -9.20 -0.83 3.47
N THR A 28 -8.50 -0.73 4.60
CA THR A 28 -7.68 0.43 4.97
C THR A 28 -6.25 0.00 5.21
N LEU A 29 -5.32 0.63 4.50
CA LEU A 29 -3.87 0.48 4.66
C LEU A 29 -3.33 1.72 5.37
N ASN A 30 -2.46 1.54 6.35
CA ASN A 30 -1.80 2.64 7.05
C ASN A 30 -0.28 2.46 7.03
N TRP A 31 0.44 3.58 6.97
CA TRP A 31 1.90 3.68 7.02
C TRP A 31 2.31 5.02 7.64
N ALA A 32 3.60 5.27 7.82
CA ALA A 32 4.06 6.56 8.35
C ALA A 32 4.01 7.65 7.27
N ALA A 33 3.42 8.82 7.58
CA ALA A 33 3.51 9.97 6.68
C ALA A 33 4.97 10.35 6.44
N GLN A 34 5.38 10.36 5.17
CA GLN A 34 6.73 10.72 4.77
C GLN A 34 6.69 11.37 3.39
N ASP A 35 7.41 12.49 3.23
CA ASP A 35 7.53 13.17 1.94
C ASP A 35 8.17 12.25 0.89
N GLY A 36 7.66 12.30 -0.34
CA GLY A 36 8.07 11.40 -1.44
C GLY A 36 7.45 10.01 -1.40
N VAL A 37 7.00 9.53 -0.24
CA VAL A 37 6.40 8.19 -0.10
C VAL A 37 4.97 8.17 -0.64
N LYS A 38 4.65 7.14 -1.42
CA LYS A 38 3.33 6.89 -2.01
C LYS A 38 3.02 5.40 -2.05
N LEU A 39 1.73 5.09 -2.18
CA LEU A 39 1.25 3.73 -2.37
C LEU A 39 1.25 3.38 -3.86
N GLN A 40 1.64 2.16 -4.19
CA GLN A 40 1.52 1.58 -5.53
C GLN A 40 0.67 0.32 -5.48
N SER A 41 -0.02 0.03 -6.59
CA SER A 41 -0.81 -1.18 -6.78
C SER A 41 -0.45 -1.91 -8.06
N ALA A 42 -0.69 -3.23 -8.08
CA ALA A 42 -0.50 -4.08 -9.24
C ALA A 42 -1.42 -5.31 -9.18
N SER A 43 -1.76 -5.89 -10.33
CA SER A 43 -2.50 -7.17 -10.42
C SER A 43 -1.60 -8.41 -10.19
N SER A 44 -0.28 -8.22 -10.15
CA SER A 44 0.72 -9.27 -9.93
C SER A 44 1.86 -8.72 -9.07
N VAL A 45 2.46 -9.57 -8.23
CA VAL A 45 3.64 -9.23 -7.43
C VAL A 45 4.81 -8.72 -8.29
N ASN A 46 4.91 -9.18 -9.54
CA ASN A 46 5.98 -8.76 -10.45
C ASN A 46 5.69 -7.42 -11.14
N GLY A 47 4.53 -6.79 -10.85
CA GLY A 47 4.07 -5.58 -11.52
C GLY A 47 3.34 -5.85 -12.85
N PRO A 48 3.16 -4.83 -13.71
CA PRO A 48 3.65 -3.46 -13.55
C PRO A 48 3.01 -2.77 -12.34
N TRP A 49 3.80 -1.96 -11.64
CA TRP A 49 3.34 -1.19 -10.48
C TRP A 49 2.91 0.20 -10.92
N THR A 50 1.77 0.66 -10.44
CA THR A 50 1.25 2.00 -10.74
C THR A 50 0.95 2.73 -9.45
N ASP A 51 1.24 4.03 -9.44
CA ASP A 51 0.95 4.91 -8.31
C ASP A 51 -0.55 4.95 -8.05
N VAL A 52 -0.92 4.92 -6.78
CA VAL A 52 -2.29 5.16 -6.33
C VAL A 52 -2.43 6.68 -6.14
N ASP A 53 -3.32 7.29 -6.91
CA ASP A 53 -3.52 8.73 -6.90
C ASP A 53 -3.87 9.26 -5.49
N GLY A 54 -3.32 10.42 -5.16
CA GLY A 54 -3.58 11.10 -3.89
C GLY A 54 -2.86 10.54 -2.67
N THR A 55 -1.98 9.54 -2.82
CA THR A 55 -1.26 8.91 -1.70
C THR A 55 0.13 9.47 -1.40
N ALA A 56 0.65 10.36 -2.26
CA ALA A 56 1.95 10.99 -2.06
C ALA A 56 1.97 11.83 -0.76
N GLY A 57 2.93 11.54 0.12
CA GLY A 57 3.08 12.22 1.41
C GLY A 57 2.00 11.89 2.45
N LYS A 58 1.14 10.91 2.16
CA LYS A 58 0.05 10.48 3.06
C LYS A 58 0.49 9.36 4.00
N GLU A 59 -0.38 9.03 4.93
CA GLU A 59 -0.24 7.97 5.93
C GLU A 59 -1.26 6.84 5.76
N SER A 60 -2.26 6.99 4.89
CA SER A 60 -3.29 5.98 4.70
C SER A 60 -3.95 6.01 3.33
N HIS A 61 -4.56 4.87 2.98
CA HIS A 61 -5.44 4.73 1.82
C HIS A 61 -6.53 3.72 2.13
N SER A 62 -7.75 4.03 1.69
CA SER A 62 -8.91 3.14 1.83
C SER A 62 -9.55 2.86 0.47
N GLY A 63 -10.02 1.63 0.30
CA GLY A 63 -10.68 1.15 -0.90
C GLY A 63 -11.70 0.05 -0.59
N ALA A 64 -12.46 -0.39 -1.59
CA ALA A 64 -13.43 -1.45 -1.42
C ALA A 64 -12.72 -2.79 -1.18
N ALA A 65 -13.09 -3.56 -0.16
CA ALA A 65 -12.43 -4.82 0.17
C ALA A 65 -12.73 -5.95 -0.84
N ASP A 66 -13.76 -5.79 -1.66
CA ASP A 66 -14.16 -6.72 -2.72
C ASP A 66 -13.52 -6.41 -4.08
N GLN A 67 -12.66 -5.40 -4.13
CA GLN A 67 -11.88 -5.07 -5.32
C GLN A 67 -11.11 -6.30 -5.84
N ALA A 68 -10.87 -6.32 -7.15
CA ALA A 68 -10.09 -7.39 -7.78
C ALA A 68 -8.75 -7.60 -7.04
N ALA A 69 -8.26 -8.85 -7.01
CA ALA A 69 -7.03 -9.18 -6.30
C ALA A 69 -5.89 -8.26 -6.74
N ALA A 70 -5.47 -7.37 -5.84
CA ALA A 70 -4.44 -6.38 -6.06
C ALA A 70 -3.38 -6.52 -4.97
N PHE A 71 -2.13 -6.40 -5.38
CA PHE A 71 -0.99 -6.27 -4.49
C PHE A 71 -0.75 -4.80 -4.22
N TYR A 72 -0.27 -4.48 -3.02
CA TYR A 72 0.09 -3.13 -2.61
C TYR A 72 1.52 -3.10 -2.10
N ARG A 73 2.22 -1.99 -2.38
CA ARG A 73 3.54 -1.68 -1.81
C ARG A 73 3.72 -0.18 -1.64
N LEU A 74 4.66 0.21 -0.81
CA LEU A 74 5.13 1.60 -0.73
C LEU A 74 6.30 1.83 -1.70
N SER A 75 6.41 3.05 -2.22
CA SER A 75 7.54 3.54 -2.99
C SER A 75 7.88 4.95 -2.53
N ASN A 76 9.16 5.31 -2.55
CA ASN A 76 9.67 6.68 -2.46
C ASN A 76 10.23 7.10 -3.83
#